data_AF-A0A1M5ANP6-F1
#
_entry.id   AF-A0A1M5ANP6-F1
#
_cell.length_a   1.000
_cell.length_b   1.000
_cell.length_c   1.000
_cell.angle_alpha   90.00
_cell.angle_beta   90.00
_cell.angle_gamma   90.00
#
_symmetry.space_group_name_H-M   'P 1'
#
loop_
_entity.id
_entity.type
_entity.pdbx_description
1 polymer ?
#
loop_
_entity_poly.entity_id
_entity_poly.type
_entity_poly.pdbx_seq_one_letter_code
_entity_poly.pdbx_strand_id
1 'polypeptide(L)'
;MKQLLSLLVLIFGVSNLYSQNTDEAICQYFSNDLKEKPLKCMNSSKLKNDEEIYQFFKWSAFKEDYLIRIEKKGKIKTIVKKKIYKSGYNQKTGEYQEPRVEILKEERLTNDQFHKFSTLITKNNLWQKTDYKVESICMDGGGILVYALRKDQYLEMDNGNCSPDTEYLNQLYPELITLFNL
;
A
#
# COMPACT_ATOMS: atom_id res chain seq x y z
N MET A 1 -18.66 -41.07 -21.70
CA MET A 1 -17.96 -40.78 -20.42
C MET A 1 -16.60 -40.05 -20.56
N LYS A 2 -16.04 -39.83 -21.77
CA LYS A 2 -14.78 -39.05 -21.92
C LYS A 2 -14.97 -37.54 -22.05
N GLN A 3 -16.15 -37.08 -22.48
CA GLN A 3 -16.43 -35.64 -22.67
C GLN A 3 -16.80 -34.91 -21.37
N LEU A 4 -17.32 -35.60 -20.34
CA LEU A 4 -17.64 -34.97 -19.05
C LEU A 4 -16.38 -34.61 -18.24
N LEU A 5 -15.30 -35.42 -18.37
CA LEU A 5 -14.03 -35.15 -17.68
C LEU A 5 -13.32 -33.90 -18.23
N SER A 6 -13.44 -33.64 -19.54
CA SER A 6 -12.85 -32.46 -20.19
C SER A 6 -13.51 -31.16 -19.75
N LEU A 7 -14.79 -31.18 -19.40
CA LEU A 7 -15.52 -29.99 -18.96
C LEU A 7 -15.17 -29.63 -17.50
N LEU A 8 -14.95 -30.63 -16.64
CA LEU A 8 -14.55 -30.42 -15.25
C LEU A 8 -13.14 -29.82 -15.13
N VAL A 9 -12.19 -30.22 -15.98
CA VAL A 9 -10.82 -29.64 -15.98
C VAL A 9 -10.83 -28.17 -16.40
N LEU A 10 -11.73 -27.77 -17.30
CA LEU A 10 -11.87 -26.36 -17.71
C LEU A 10 -12.53 -25.50 -16.64
N ILE A 11 -13.51 -26.03 -15.89
CA ILE A 11 -14.20 -25.27 -14.83
C ILE A 11 -13.31 -25.13 -13.58
N PHE A 12 -12.50 -26.14 -13.24
CA PHE A 12 -11.54 -26.06 -12.13
C PHE A 12 -10.21 -25.34 -12.48
N GLY A 13 -9.93 -25.13 -13.77
CA GLY A 13 -8.74 -24.39 -14.23
C GLY A 13 -8.86 -22.87 -14.10
N VAL A 14 -10.08 -22.32 -14.11
CA VAL A 14 -10.31 -20.86 -14.02
C VAL A 14 -10.47 -20.37 -12.58
N SER A 15 -10.84 -21.23 -11.64
CA SER A 15 -11.03 -20.87 -10.23
C SER A 15 -9.73 -20.69 -9.43
N ASN A 16 -8.56 -20.99 -10.02
CA ASN A 16 -7.26 -20.83 -9.37
C ASN A 16 -6.45 -19.60 -9.84
N LEU A 17 -7.00 -18.77 -10.74
CA LEU A 17 -6.31 -17.56 -11.23
C LEU A 17 -6.44 -16.35 -10.28
N TYR A 18 -7.24 -16.43 -9.22
CA TYR A 18 -7.45 -15.34 -8.25
C TYR A 18 -6.86 -15.60 -6.86
N SER A 19 -5.95 -16.58 -6.72
CA SER A 19 -5.38 -16.95 -5.40
C SER A 19 -3.85 -17.01 -5.33
N GLN A 20 -3.12 -16.57 -6.36
CA GLN A 20 -1.65 -16.53 -6.31
C GLN A 20 -1.14 -15.08 -6.31
N ASN A 21 -1.41 -14.35 -5.21
CA ASN A 21 -0.62 -13.15 -4.90
C ASN A 21 0.75 -13.63 -4.38
N THR A 22 1.66 -13.92 -5.31
CA THR A 22 3.07 -14.03 -4.98
C THR A 22 3.60 -12.63 -4.66
N ASP A 23 4.58 -12.53 -3.76
CA ASP A 23 5.23 -11.24 -3.44
C ASP A 23 5.69 -10.51 -4.71
N GLU A 24 6.03 -11.26 -5.76
CA GLU A 24 6.37 -10.77 -7.08
C GLU A 24 5.26 -9.94 -7.76
N ALA A 25 3.99 -10.33 -7.65
CA ALA A 25 2.88 -9.57 -8.23
C ALA A 25 2.73 -8.18 -7.57
N ILE A 26 2.88 -8.13 -6.24
CA ILE A 26 2.91 -6.87 -5.49
C ILE A 26 4.14 -6.05 -5.88
N CYS A 27 5.32 -6.68 -6.01
CA CYS A 27 6.53 -5.99 -6.47
C CYS A 27 6.32 -5.35 -7.84
N GLN A 28 5.74 -6.09 -8.78
CA GLN A 28 5.49 -5.63 -10.14
C GLN A 28 4.46 -4.51 -10.17
N TYR A 29 3.36 -4.62 -9.43
CA TYR A 29 2.35 -3.56 -9.34
C TYR A 29 2.95 -2.23 -8.88
N PHE A 30 3.70 -2.23 -7.77
CA PHE A 30 4.36 -1.01 -7.29
C PHE A 30 5.40 -0.49 -8.29
N SER A 31 6.20 -1.37 -8.89
CA SER A 31 7.30 -0.96 -9.78
C SER A 31 6.80 -0.43 -11.12
N ASN A 32 5.89 -1.16 -11.75
CA ASN A 32 5.44 -0.91 -13.12
C ASN A 32 4.31 0.10 -13.16
N ASP A 33 3.30 -0.07 -12.30
CA ASP A 33 2.08 0.73 -12.36
C ASP A 33 2.23 2.00 -11.52
N LEU A 34 2.78 1.87 -10.31
CA LEU A 34 2.93 3.00 -9.40
C LEU A 34 4.22 3.80 -9.63
N LYS A 35 5.18 3.23 -10.38
CA LYS A 35 6.56 3.74 -10.52
C LYS A 35 7.19 4.01 -9.14
N GLU A 36 6.96 3.09 -8.21
CA GLU A 36 7.37 3.13 -6.82
C GLU A 36 8.30 1.98 -6.51
N LYS A 37 9.22 2.19 -5.56
CA LYS A 37 10.04 1.08 -5.08
C LYS A 37 9.23 0.26 -4.08
N PRO A 38 8.85 -0.99 -4.40
CA PRO A 38 8.13 -1.84 -3.46
C PRO A 38 9.03 -2.19 -2.28
N LEU A 39 8.66 -1.74 -1.08
CA LEU A 39 9.50 -2.01 0.11
C LEU A 39 9.60 -3.50 0.43
N LYS A 40 8.53 -4.27 0.15
CA LYS A 40 8.51 -5.73 0.33
C LYS A 40 9.65 -6.45 -0.40
N CYS A 41 10.12 -5.86 -1.49
CA CYS A 41 11.09 -6.47 -2.41
C CYS A 41 12.48 -5.84 -2.24
N MET A 42 12.63 -4.92 -1.28
CA MET A 42 13.90 -4.32 -0.95
C MET A 42 14.59 -5.12 0.15
N ASN A 43 15.88 -5.41 -0.05
CA ASN A 43 16.68 -6.03 1.00
C ASN A 43 17.00 -5.00 2.10
N SER A 44 16.35 -5.15 3.26
CA SER A 44 16.50 -4.26 4.42
C SER A 44 17.95 -4.16 4.93
N SER A 45 18.75 -5.21 4.75
CA SER A 45 20.16 -5.23 5.17
C SER A 45 21.06 -4.35 4.32
N LYS A 46 20.58 -3.85 3.17
CA LYS A 46 21.34 -2.88 2.36
C LYS A 46 21.10 -1.42 2.77
N LEU A 47 20.12 -1.15 3.64
CA LEU A 47 19.91 0.19 4.16
C LEU A 47 21.05 0.60 5.10
N LYS A 48 21.24 1.90 5.24
CA LYS A 48 22.05 2.46 6.34
C LYS A 48 21.22 2.57 7.61
N ASN A 49 21.88 2.65 8.77
CA ASN A 49 21.21 2.71 10.07
C ASN A 49 20.31 3.94 10.25
N ASP A 50 20.57 5.01 9.51
CA ASP A 50 19.81 6.26 9.53
C ASP A 50 18.79 6.36 8.39
N GLU A 51 18.60 5.28 7.63
CA GLU A 51 17.61 5.20 6.56
C GLU A 51 16.32 4.55 7.05
N GLU A 52 15.21 5.22 6.78
CA GLU A 52 13.86 4.78 7.14
C GLU A 52 12.91 5.13 6.00
N ILE A 53 12.02 4.21 5.66
CA ILE A 53 11.05 4.40 4.61
C ILE A 53 9.70 3.86 5.04
N TYR A 54 8.65 4.64 4.84
CA TYR A 54 7.26 4.28 5.15
C TYR A 54 6.41 4.51 3.90
N GLN A 55 5.53 3.57 3.60
CA GLN A 55 4.51 3.66 2.55
C GLN A 55 3.15 3.33 3.17
N PHE A 56 2.23 4.29 3.11
CA PHE A 56 0.83 4.13 3.52
C PHE A 56 -0.02 4.13 2.25
N PHE A 57 -0.59 2.99 1.92
CA PHE A 57 -1.42 2.79 0.75
C PHE A 57 -2.88 2.63 1.17
N LYS A 58 -3.70 3.65 0.91
CA LYS A 58 -5.14 3.60 1.13
C LYS A 58 -5.83 3.25 -0.16
N TRP A 59 -6.54 2.13 -0.17
CA TRP A 59 -7.14 1.58 -1.38
C TRP A 59 -8.66 1.41 -1.24
N SER A 60 -9.36 1.42 -2.37
CA SER A 60 -10.81 1.22 -2.42
C SER A 60 -11.24 0.52 -3.71
N ALA A 61 -12.08 -0.50 -3.63
CA ALA A 61 -12.70 -1.14 -4.80
C ALA A 61 -13.51 -0.15 -5.65
N PHE A 62 -14.05 0.92 -5.06
CA PHE A 62 -15.01 1.82 -5.70
C PHE A 62 -14.49 3.23 -5.97
N LYS A 63 -13.34 3.59 -5.37
CA LYS A 63 -12.75 4.94 -5.44
C LYS A 63 -11.29 4.86 -5.86
N GLU A 64 -10.67 6.01 -6.03
CA GLU A 64 -9.24 6.10 -6.30
C GLU A 64 -8.43 5.70 -5.07
N ASP A 65 -7.24 5.14 -5.35
CA ASP A 65 -6.29 4.78 -4.32
C ASP A 65 -5.32 5.94 -4.07
N TYR A 66 -4.71 5.95 -2.88
CA TYR A 66 -3.75 6.96 -2.47
C TYR A 66 -2.52 6.31 -1.86
N LEU A 67 -1.35 6.83 -2.21
CA LEU A 67 -0.09 6.43 -1.61
C LEU A 67 0.57 7.64 -0.94
N ILE A 68 0.95 7.49 0.32
CA ILE A 68 1.83 8.44 1.03
C ILE A 68 3.13 7.71 1.30
N ARG A 69 4.23 8.25 0.76
CA ARG A 69 5.58 7.76 1.00
C ARG A 69 6.38 8.79 1.77
N ILE A 70 6.95 8.38 2.89
CA ILE A 70 7.84 9.22 3.72
C ILE A 70 9.18 8.52 3.80
N GLU A 71 10.25 9.23 3.44
CA GLU A 71 11.60 8.70 3.49
C GLU A 71 12.52 9.60 4.32
N LYS A 72 13.48 8.96 4.99
CA LYS A 72 14.67 9.58 5.54
C LYS A 72 15.89 8.84 4.99
N LYS A 73 16.80 9.60 4.39
CA LYS A 73 18.10 9.13 3.90
C LYS A 73 19.18 10.07 4.42
N GLY A 74 19.76 9.69 5.55
CA GLY A 74 20.61 10.56 6.35
C GLY A 74 19.95 11.89 6.67
N LYS A 75 20.47 13.00 6.13
CA LYS A 75 19.92 14.33 6.39
C LYS A 75 18.67 14.65 5.59
N ILE A 76 18.47 14.00 4.45
CA ILE A 76 17.37 14.27 3.52
C ILE A 76 16.12 13.55 4.02
N LYS A 77 15.02 14.30 4.16
CA LYS A 77 13.70 13.75 4.47
C LYS A 77 12.71 14.23 3.43
N THR A 78 11.87 13.35 2.93
CA THR A 78 10.89 13.68 1.90
C THR A 78 9.54 13.06 2.21
N ILE A 79 8.50 13.71 1.69
CA ILE A 79 7.16 13.15 1.61
C ILE A 79 6.65 13.26 0.18
N VAL A 80 6.01 12.21 -0.29
CA VAL A 80 5.30 12.18 -1.57
C VAL A 80 3.89 11.65 -1.33
N LYS A 81 2.88 12.39 -1.80
CA LYS A 81 1.49 11.91 -1.87
C LYS A 81 1.11 11.74 -3.33
N LYS A 82 0.60 10.56 -3.67
CA LYS A 82 0.12 10.21 -5.00
C LYS A 82 -1.36 9.82 -4.94
N LYS A 83 -2.09 10.18 -5.99
CA LYS A 83 -3.42 9.65 -6.31
C LYS A 83 -3.29 8.68 -7.47
N ILE A 84 -3.93 7.53 -7.34
CA ILE A 84 -3.82 6.42 -8.26
C ILE A 84 -5.20 6.14 -8.83
N TYR A 85 -5.33 6.41 -10.12
CA TYR A 85 -6.54 6.17 -10.88
C TYR A 85 -6.49 4.74 -11.40
N LYS A 86 -7.52 3.96 -11.05
CA LYS A 86 -7.69 2.61 -11.54
C LYS A 86 -8.00 2.64 -13.03
N SER A 87 -7.61 1.59 -13.72
CA SER A 87 -8.06 1.40 -15.09
C SER A 87 -9.57 1.21 -15.13
N GLY A 88 -10.17 1.59 -16.24
CA GLY A 88 -11.62 1.51 -16.38
C GLY A 88 -12.07 1.76 -17.80
N TYR A 89 -13.30 1.36 -18.07
CA TYR A 89 -13.92 1.60 -19.37
C TYR A 89 -14.76 2.87 -19.31
N ASN A 90 -14.45 3.85 -20.16
CA ASN A 90 -15.25 5.06 -20.27
C ASN A 90 -16.49 4.77 -21.12
N GLN A 91 -17.63 4.57 -20.48
CA GLN A 91 -18.90 4.27 -21.17
C GLN A 91 -19.36 5.38 -22.14
N LYS A 92 -18.91 6.62 -21.97
CA LYS A 92 -19.31 7.74 -22.85
C LYS A 92 -18.50 7.76 -24.14
N THR A 93 -17.20 7.49 -24.07
CA THR A 93 -16.31 7.52 -25.25
C THR A 93 -16.10 6.14 -25.86
N GLY A 94 -16.45 5.08 -25.13
CA GLY A 94 -16.22 3.69 -25.54
C GLY A 94 -14.76 3.26 -25.43
N GLU A 95 -13.90 4.04 -24.78
CA GLU A 95 -12.46 3.81 -24.72
C GLU A 95 -12.04 3.23 -23.37
N TYR A 96 -11.06 2.32 -23.41
CA TYR A 96 -10.36 1.87 -22.22
C TYR A 96 -9.39 2.94 -21.72
N GLN A 97 -9.43 3.22 -20.43
CA GLN A 97 -8.54 4.13 -19.75
C GLN A 97 -7.52 3.31 -18.97
N GLU A 98 -6.26 3.45 -19.37
CA GLU A 98 -5.12 2.86 -18.67
C GLU A 98 -5.01 3.43 -17.25
N PRO A 99 -4.48 2.65 -16.28
CA PRO A 99 -4.24 3.16 -14.94
C PRO A 99 -3.21 4.29 -15.01
N ARG A 100 -3.40 5.31 -14.17
CA ARG A 100 -2.49 6.46 -14.13
C ARG A 100 -2.25 6.95 -12.72
N VAL A 101 -1.12 7.59 -12.53
CA VAL A 101 -0.67 8.12 -11.24
C VAL A 101 -0.48 9.62 -11.35
N GLU A 102 -1.00 10.34 -10.36
CA GLU A 102 -0.86 11.78 -10.23
C GLU A 102 -0.12 12.09 -8.92
N ILE A 103 0.97 12.85 -9.00
CA ILE A 103 1.69 13.34 -7.82
C ILE A 103 0.95 14.57 -7.31
N LEU A 104 0.28 14.43 -6.16
CA LEU A 104 -0.45 15.53 -5.53
C LEU A 104 0.47 16.43 -4.71
N LYS A 105 1.52 15.84 -4.11
CA LYS A 105 2.49 16.56 -3.29
C LYS A 105 3.83 15.85 -3.31
N GLU A 106 4.90 16.61 -3.44
CA GLU A 106 6.29 16.15 -3.30
C GLU A 106 7.12 17.27 -2.70
N GLU A 107 7.63 17.07 -1.49
CA GLU A 107 8.42 18.10 -0.81
C GLU A 107 9.49 17.51 0.11
N ARG A 108 10.47 18.35 0.46
CA ARG A 108 11.43 18.06 1.52
C ARG A 108 10.82 18.43 2.87
N LEU A 109 10.94 17.53 3.84
CA LEU A 109 10.51 17.78 5.21
C LEU A 109 11.61 18.47 6.01
N THR A 110 11.21 19.40 6.87
CA THR A 110 12.11 19.93 7.92
C THR A 110 12.38 18.87 8.98
N ASN A 111 13.41 19.11 9.81
CA ASN A 111 13.69 18.26 10.96
C ASN A 111 12.49 18.18 11.90
N ASP A 112 11.82 19.29 12.16
CA ASP A 112 10.67 19.37 13.06
C ASP A 112 9.47 18.59 12.52
N GLN A 113 9.17 18.71 11.21
CA GLN A 113 8.10 17.95 10.57
C GLN A 113 8.37 16.45 10.65
N PHE A 114 9.60 16.03 10.32
CA PHE A 114 9.97 14.61 10.40
C PHE A 114 10.00 14.10 11.85
N HIS A 115 10.41 14.93 12.80
CA HIS A 115 10.38 14.58 14.23
C HIS A 115 8.94 14.37 14.71
N LYS A 116 8.01 15.26 14.37
CA LYS A 116 6.58 15.09 14.70
C LYS A 116 6.03 13.78 14.12
N PHE A 117 6.40 13.44 12.89
CA PHE A 117 6.05 12.15 12.28
C PHE A 117 6.66 10.97 13.03
N SER A 118 7.95 11.03 13.35
CA SER A 118 8.64 9.97 14.11
C SER A 118 8.00 9.75 15.48
N THR A 119 7.58 10.83 16.14
CA THR A 119 6.85 10.80 17.41
C THR A 119 5.47 10.16 17.25
N LEU A 120 4.74 10.48 16.17
CA LEU A 120 3.46 9.83 15.85
C LEU A 120 3.63 8.30 15.68
N ILE A 121 4.64 7.88 14.90
CA ILE A 121 4.95 6.46 14.66
C ILE A 121 5.33 5.74 15.96
N THR A 122 6.13 6.39 16.81
CA THR A 122 6.57 5.84 18.10
C THR A 122 5.41 5.73 19.08
N LYS A 123 4.60 6.78 19.24
CA LYS A 123 3.41 6.81 20.09
C LYS A 123 2.43 5.69 19.75
N ASN A 124 2.32 5.37 18.45
CA ASN A 124 1.44 4.33 17.93
C ASN A 124 2.08 2.93 17.93
N ASN A 125 3.28 2.77 18.49
CA ASN A 125 4.00 1.49 18.60
C ASN A 125 4.08 0.71 17.28
N LEU A 126 4.17 1.40 16.14
CA LEU A 126 4.05 0.78 14.81
C LEU A 126 5.06 -0.36 14.60
N TRP A 127 6.32 -0.14 14.99
CA TRP A 127 7.39 -1.14 14.87
C TRP A 127 7.28 -2.33 15.83
N GLN A 128 6.36 -2.32 16.78
CA GLN A 128 6.12 -3.44 17.72
C GLN A 128 4.99 -4.37 17.25
N LYS A 129 4.29 -4.01 16.17
CA LYS A 129 3.12 -4.74 15.66
C LYS A 129 3.52 -5.66 14.49
N THR A 130 4.44 -6.59 14.73
CA THR A 130 5.07 -7.43 13.69
C THR A 130 4.12 -8.41 13.00
N ASP A 131 3.04 -8.82 13.67
CA ASP A 131 2.06 -9.79 13.14
C ASP A 131 0.68 -9.13 12.93
N TYR A 132 0.68 -7.88 12.48
CA TYR A 132 -0.54 -7.11 12.30
C TYR A 132 -1.35 -7.57 11.09
N LYS A 133 -2.46 -8.26 11.34
CA LYS A 133 -3.44 -8.59 10.32
C LYS A 133 -4.85 -8.54 10.91
N VAL A 134 -5.72 -7.77 10.26
CA VAL A 134 -7.14 -7.74 10.61
C VAL A 134 -7.90 -8.59 9.60
N GLU A 135 -8.84 -9.40 10.08
CA GLU A 135 -9.70 -10.19 9.20
C GLU A 135 -10.66 -9.28 8.42
N SER A 136 -10.83 -9.58 7.14
CA SER A 136 -11.77 -8.83 6.29
C SER A 136 -13.21 -9.15 6.70
N ILE A 137 -14.00 -8.11 6.89
CA ILE A 137 -15.40 -8.21 7.31
C ILE A 137 -16.34 -8.29 6.09
N CYS A 138 -15.84 -7.92 4.91
CA CYS A 138 -16.59 -7.91 3.66
C CYS A 138 -15.73 -8.41 2.49
N MET A 139 -16.38 -8.83 1.40
CA MET A 139 -15.67 -9.29 0.18
C MET A 139 -15.12 -8.10 -0.62
N ASP A 140 -15.90 -7.04 -0.78
CA ASP A 140 -15.51 -5.83 -1.53
C ASP A 140 -15.59 -4.60 -0.63
N GLY A 141 -14.59 -3.72 -0.70
CA GLY A 141 -14.54 -2.56 0.17
C GLY A 141 -13.29 -1.72 -0.07
N GLY A 142 -12.63 -1.34 1.01
CA GLY A 142 -11.35 -0.67 0.98
C GLY A 142 -10.62 -0.87 2.29
N GLY A 143 -9.35 -0.49 2.30
CA GLY A 143 -8.47 -0.70 3.44
C GLY A 143 -7.23 0.17 3.36
N ILE A 144 -6.34 -0.06 4.31
CA ILE A 144 -5.05 0.60 4.46
C ILE A 144 -4.00 -0.49 4.60
N LEU A 145 -3.02 -0.43 3.71
CA LEU A 145 -1.84 -1.26 3.69
C LEU A 145 -0.63 -0.41 4.03
N VAL A 146 0.14 -0.82 5.02
CA VAL A 146 1.36 -0.12 5.44
C VAL A 146 2.55 -1.00 5.21
N TYR A 147 3.55 -0.46 4.51
CA TYR A 147 4.88 -1.02 4.44
C TYR A 147 5.86 -0.08 5.12
N ALA A 148 6.70 -0.60 6.00
CA ALA A 148 7.80 0.16 6.59
C ALA A 148 9.10 -0.63 6.52
N LEU A 149 10.19 0.10 6.27
CA LEU A 149 11.52 -0.45 6.11
C LEU A 149 12.53 0.41 6.87
N ARG A 150 13.35 -0.23 7.70
CA ARG A 150 14.57 0.35 8.26
C ARG A 150 15.67 -0.72 8.24
N LYS A 151 16.88 -0.37 8.67
CA LYS A 151 17.99 -1.34 8.71
C LYS A 151 17.55 -2.66 9.37
N ASP A 152 17.74 -3.76 8.64
CA ASP A 152 17.48 -5.14 9.07
C ASP A 152 16.03 -5.42 9.54
N GLN A 153 15.08 -4.52 9.25
CA GLN A 153 13.70 -4.66 9.67
C GLN A 153 12.72 -4.24 8.59
N TYR A 154 11.69 -5.06 8.43
CA TYR A 154 10.58 -4.86 7.52
C TYR A 154 9.29 -5.08 8.29
N LEU A 155 8.27 -4.28 7.94
CA LEU A 155 6.94 -4.37 8.52
C LEU A 155 5.92 -4.27 7.39
N GLU A 156 4.92 -5.15 7.46
CA GLU A 156 3.74 -5.16 6.61
C GLU A 156 2.52 -5.20 7.52
N MET A 157 1.55 -4.32 7.27
CA MET A 157 0.31 -4.24 8.03
C MET A 157 -0.86 -4.07 7.06
N ASP A 158 -1.89 -4.86 7.25
CA ASP A 158 -3.12 -4.76 6.45
C ASP A 158 -4.32 -4.81 7.39
N ASN A 159 -5.20 -3.81 7.29
CA ASN A 159 -6.46 -3.81 8.02
C ASN A 159 -7.59 -4.52 7.27
N GLY A 160 -7.34 -5.08 6.08
CA GLY A 160 -8.33 -5.81 5.32
C GLY A 160 -9.55 -4.97 4.93
N ASN A 161 -10.58 -5.65 4.46
CA ASN A 161 -11.75 -4.98 3.89
C ASN A 161 -12.78 -4.63 4.95
N CYS A 162 -13.29 -3.40 4.89
CA CYS A 162 -14.36 -2.90 5.76
C CYS A 162 -14.04 -2.94 7.26
N SER A 163 -12.76 -2.79 7.62
CA SER A 163 -12.37 -2.59 9.02
C SER A 163 -13.11 -1.40 9.64
N PRO A 164 -13.54 -1.50 10.92
CA PRO A 164 -14.28 -0.43 11.58
C PRO A 164 -13.43 0.84 11.73
N ASP A 165 -14.05 2.01 11.84
CA ASP A 165 -13.32 3.28 12.00
C ASP A 165 -12.45 3.34 13.28
N THR A 166 -12.77 2.51 14.27
CA THR A 166 -11.99 2.37 15.51
C THR A 166 -10.75 1.47 15.35
N GLU A 167 -10.55 0.86 14.18
CA GLU A 167 -9.37 0.06 13.88
C GLU A 167 -8.12 0.93 13.80
N TYR A 168 -6.97 0.35 14.16
CA TYR A 168 -5.72 1.06 14.37
C TYR A 168 -5.22 1.84 13.14
N LEU A 169 -5.18 1.24 11.95
CA LEU A 169 -4.75 1.94 10.73
C LEU A 169 -5.76 3.01 10.31
N ASN A 170 -7.06 2.77 10.52
CA ASN A 170 -8.11 3.76 10.31
C ASN A 170 -8.01 4.96 11.27
N GLN A 171 -7.38 4.82 12.43
CA GLN A 171 -7.04 5.93 13.34
C GLN A 171 -5.73 6.62 12.97
N LEU A 172 -4.68 5.84 12.66
CA LEU A 172 -3.34 6.37 12.35
C LEU A 172 -3.32 7.18 11.05
N TYR A 173 -4.02 6.73 10.01
CA TYR A 173 -3.96 7.37 8.69
C TYR A 173 -4.53 8.81 8.70
N PRO A 174 -5.68 9.10 9.33
CA PRO A 174 -6.13 10.48 9.53
C PRO A 174 -5.12 11.35 10.29
N GLU A 175 -4.48 10.84 11.37
CA GLU A 175 -3.46 11.60 12.09
C GLU A 175 -2.28 11.99 11.17
N LEU A 176 -1.87 11.08 10.28
CA LEU A 176 -0.85 11.34 9.27
C LEU A 176 -1.28 12.43 8.28
N ILE A 177 -2.51 12.35 7.78
CA ILE A 177 -3.08 13.34 6.85
C ILE A 177 -3.12 14.72 7.50
N THR A 178 -3.59 14.80 8.75
CA THR A 178 -3.63 16.05 9.52
C THR A 178 -2.23 16.62 9.76
N LEU A 179 -1.26 15.77 10.14
CA LEU A 179 0.10 16.21 10.42
C LEU A 179 0.76 16.95 9.23
N PHE A 180 0.48 16.51 8.02
CA PHE A 180 1.12 17.03 6.80
C PHE A 180 0.20 17.88 5.92
N ASN A 181 -1.03 18.13 6.37
CA ASN A 181 -2.08 18.86 5.65
C ASN A 181 -2.24 18.35 4.20
N LEU A 182 -2.56 17.05 4.08
CA LEU A 182 -2.50 16.29 2.82
C LEU A 182 -3.84 16.16 2.11
#